data_AF-A0A3D2FP41-F1
#
_entry.id   AF-A0A3D2FP41-F1
#
_cell.length_a   1.000
_cell.length_b   1.000
_cell.length_c   1.000
_cell.angle_alpha   90.00
_cell.angle_beta   90.00
_cell.angle_gamma   90.00
#
_symmetry.space_group_name_H-M   'P 1'
#
loop_
_entity.id
_entity.type
_entity.pdbx_description
1 polymer ?
#
loop_
_entity_poly.entity_id
_entity_poly.type
_entity_poly.pdbx_seq_one_letter_code
_entity_poly.pdbx_strand_id
1 'polypeptide(L)'
;HRLICEPEWVGSDQIYLNGFSTSLPEDVQRKSLRCLPGFENVKFVRPGYAIEYDYFYPYQLKRTLETKAVPGLYLAGQINGTSGYEEAAIQGIIAGANAALCIKGKDPLVLGRSDAYAGVLVDDLITKSTPEPYRMFTSRAEHRLVLRYTNANRRLGVKALECGLIDKPMFSILNKQVTATDKALFESNVSVKPNQVNKKLLRYGGIPIKQKTPLKTLLKRPELLLADFMDIAFSNPLVTKPYKDEVLLEADTLIKYSGYIRRTDKQIKKIKS
;
A
#
# COMPACT_ATOMS: atom_id res chain seq x y z
N HIS A 1 6.28 8.97 -25.83
CA HIS A 1 5.50 8.52 -24.65
C HIS A 1 5.46 7.00 -24.64
N ARG A 2 5.50 6.36 -23.47
CA ARG A 2 5.43 4.90 -23.36
C ARG A 2 3.97 4.46 -23.40
N LEU A 3 3.67 3.44 -24.21
CA LEU A 3 2.39 2.74 -24.21
C LEU A 3 2.59 1.32 -23.69
N ILE A 4 1.57 0.77 -23.02
CA ILE A 4 1.59 -0.59 -22.50
C ILE A 4 0.32 -1.29 -22.99
N CYS A 5 0.51 -2.42 -23.68
CA CYS A 5 -0.56 -3.29 -24.13
C CYS A 5 -0.94 -4.24 -23.00
N GLU A 6 -2.10 -4.06 -22.41
CA GLU A 6 -2.60 -4.87 -21.30
C GLU A 6 -3.80 -5.69 -21.78
N PRO A 7 -3.72 -7.03 -21.83
CA PRO A 7 -4.90 -7.85 -22.08
C PRO A 7 -5.96 -7.58 -21.01
N GLU A 8 -7.21 -7.30 -21.40
CA GLU A 8 -8.24 -6.92 -20.43
C GLU A 8 -8.60 -8.07 -19.45
N TRP A 9 -8.44 -9.32 -19.90
CA TRP A 9 -8.56 -10.52 -19.07
C TRP A 9 -7.76 -11.68 -19.67
N VAL A 10 -7.67 -12.81 -18.95
CA VAL A 10 -6.96 -14.02 -19.40
C VAL A 10 -7.62 -14.60 -20.65
N GLY A 11 -6.85 -14.69 -21.74
CA GLY A 11 -7.35 -15.18 -23.03
C GLY A 11 -8.20 -14.16 -23.80
N SER A 12 -8.18 -12.88 -23.42
CA SER A 12 -8.87 -11.82 -24.16
C SER A 12 -8.16 -11.49 -25.47
N ASP A 13 -8.95 -11.32 -26.54
CA ASP A 13 -8.50 -10.67 -27.77
C ASP A 13 -8.58 -9.13 -27.66
N GLN A 14 -9.07 -8.58 -26.55
CA GLN A 14 -9.14 -7.14 -26.27
C GLN A 14 -7.92 -6.68 -25.49
N ILE A 15 -7.31 -5.59 -25.96
CA ILE A 15 -6.13 -4.96 -25.36
C ILE A 15 -6.51 -3.55 -24.90
N TYR A 16 -6.35 -3.29 -23.61
CA TYR A 16 -6.34 -1.95 -23.06
C TYR A 16 -4.98 -1.30 -23.36
N LEU A 17 -5.00 -0.14 -24.02
CA LEU A 17 -3.79 0.58 -24.40
C LEU A 17 -3.47 1.68 -23.37
N ASN A 18 -2.82 1.27 -22.30
CA ASN A 18 -2.44 2.18 -21.22
C ASN A 18 -1.43 3.23 -21.71
N GLY A 19 -1.68 4.49 -21.37
CA GLY A 19 -0.93 5.65 -21.85
C GLY A 19 -1.52 6.34 -23.10
N PHE A 20 -2.65 5.86 -23.62
CA PHE A 20 -3.36 6.45 -24.78
C PHE A 20 -4.80 6.90 -24.44
N SER A 21 -5.00 7.57 -23.30
CA SER A 21 -6.29 8.20 -22.97
C SER A 21 -6.51 9.44 -23.85
N THR A 22 -7.65 9.55 -24.53
CA THR A 22 -7.92 10.61 -25.52
C THR A 22 -9.41 10.89 -25.68
N SER A 23 -9.75 12.12 -26.07
CA SER A 23 -11.09 12.56 -26.47
C SER A 23 -11.15 13.01 -27.93
N LEU A 24 -10.08 12.76 -28.71
CA LEU A 24 -10.02 13.13 -30.12
C LEU A 24 -11.05 12.33 -30.96
N PRO A 25 -11.43 12.82 -32.15
CA PRO A 25 -12.24 12.05 -33.08
C PRO A 25 -11.65 10.68 -33.40
N GLU A 26 -12.51 9.67 -33.54
CA GLU A 26 -12.09 8.27 -33.75
C GLU A 26 -11.12 8.08 -34.94
N ASP A 27 -11.32 8.81 -36.03
CA ASP A 27 -10.46 8.73 -37.21
C ASP A 27 -9.04 9.23 -36.92
N VAL A 28 -8.91 10.28 -36.11
CA VAL A 28 -7.64 10.82 -35.65
C VAL A 28 -6.96 9.82 -34.72
N GLN A 29 -7.68 9.25 -33.75
CA GLN A 29 -7.15 8.22 -32.86
C GLN A 29 -6.56 7.03 -33.64
N ARG A 30 -7.30 6.54 -34.64
CA ARG A 30 -6.87 5.44 -35.50
C ARG A 30 -5.61 5.81 -36.30
N LYS A 31 -5.58 6.99 -36.92
CA LYS A 31 -4.42 7.48 -37.67
C LYS A 31 -3.19 7.56 -36.76
N SER A 32 -3.34 8.13 -35.56
CA SER A 32 -2.25 8.24 -34.60
C SER A 32 -1.66 6.89 -34.20
N LEU A 33 -2.50 5.88 -33.92
CA LEU A 33 -2.01 4.57 -33.52
C LEU A 33 -1.36 3.81 -34.68
N ARG A 34 -1.85 3.95 -35.91
CA ARG A 34 -1.25 3.29 -37.08
C ARG A 34 0.14 3.82 -37.45
N CYS A 35 0.56 4.95 -36.89
CA CYS A 35 1.93 5.45 -36.99
C CYS A 35 2.91 4.70 -36.06
N LEU A 36 2.41 3.88 -35.13
CA LEU A 36 3.24 3.15 -34.18
C LEU A 36 3.64 1.77 -34.73
N PRO A 37 4.90 1.35 -34.56
CA PRO A 37 5.34 0.01 -34.93
C PRO A 37 4.49 -1.08 -34.26
N GLY A 38 3.97 -2.02 -35.06
CA GLY A 38 3.10 -3.12 -34.61
C GLY A 38 1.61 -2.78 -34.52
N PHE A 39 1.22 -1.53 -34.80
CA PHE A 39 -0.17 -1.06 -34.80
C PHE A 39 -0.67 -0.66 -36.19
N GLU A 40 0.09 -0.94 -37.24
CA GLU A 40 -0.19 -0.52 -38.63
C GLU A 40 -1.59 -0.97 -39.08
N ASN A 41 -2.03 -2.13 -38.59
CA ASN A 41 -3.33 -2.74 -38.88
C ASN A 41 -4.26 -2.80 -37.66
N VAL A 42 -4.05 -1.95 -36.65
CA VAL A 42 -4.88 -1.94 -35.43
C VAL A 42 -6.37 -1.73 -35.78
N LYS A 43 -7.22 -2.49 -35.09
CA LYS A 43 -8.68 -2.39 -35.14
C LYS A 43 -9.20 -2.00 -33.77
N PHE A 44 -10.16 -1.06 -33.74
CA PHE A 44 -10.81 -0.67 -32.50
C PHE A 44 -11.99 -1.58 -32.22
N VAL A 45 -12.04 -2.07 -30.98
CA VAL A 45 -13.26 -2.60 -30.39
C VAL A 45 -14.11 -1.44 -29.86
N ARG A 46 -13.45 -0.47 -29.22
CA ARG A 46 -14.05 0.77 -28.71
C ARG A 46 -13.08 1.93 -28.92
N PRO A 47 -13.53 3.09 -29.43
CA PRO A 47 -12.70 4.29 -29.46
C PRO A 47 -12.48 4.84 -28.03
N GLY A 48 -11.38 5.57 -27.84
CA GLY A 48 -11.16 6.35 -26.62
C GLY A 48 -12.15 7.50 -26.51
N TYR A 49 -12.47 7.89 -25.28
CA TYR A 49 -13.41 8.96 -24.99
C TYR A 49 -13.08 9.61 -23.63
N ALA A 50 -13.69 10.78 -23.38
CA ALA A 50 -13.71 11.42 -22.08
C ALA A 50 -15.15 11.44 -21.53
N ILE A 51 -15.28 11.46 -20.22
CA ILE A 51 -16.56 11.56 -19.51
C ILE A 51 -16.54 12.82 -18.67
N GLU A 52 -17.64 13.56 -18.70
CA GLU A 52 -17.92 14.66 -17.77
C GLU A 52 -19.01 14.23 -16.80
N TYR A 53 -18.86 14.60 -15.53
CA TYR A 53 -19.79 14.23 -14.46
C TYR A 53 -19.76 15.28 -13.36
N ASP A 54 -20.90 15.44 -12.69
CA ASP A 54 -21.01 16.27 -11.49
C ASP A 54 -20.40 15.57 -10.27
N TYR A 55 -19.87 16.37 -9.35
CA TYR A 55 -19.35 15.91 -8.07
C TYR A 55 -19.60 16.96 -6.98
N PHE A 56 -19.56 16.54 -5.71
CA PHE A 56 -19.68 17.44 -4.57
C PHE A 56 -18.29 17.83 -4.07
N TYR A 57 -18.11 19.10 -3.75
CA TYR A 57 -16.86 19.57 -3.18
C TYR A 57 -16.57 18.88 -1.83
N PRO A 58 -15.44 18.14 -1.69
CA PRO A 58 -15.24 17.29 -0.51
C PRO A 58 -15.02 18.04 0.80
N TYR A 59 -14.72 19.35 0.77
CA TYR A 59 -14.69 20.19 1.98
C TYR A 59 -16.04 20.21 2.72
N GLN A 60 -17.13 19.80 2.06
CA GLN A 60 -18.46 19.65 2.66
C GLN A 60 -18.58 18.39 3.55
N LEU A 61 -17.56 17.53 3.57
CA LEU A 61 -17.52 16.31 4.37
C LEU A 61 -16.71 16.51 5.65
N LYS A 62 -17.06 15.76 6.69
CA LYS A 62 -16.22 15.54 7.88
C LYS A 62 -15.13 14.51 7.54
N ARG A 63 -14.14 14.36 8.44
CA ARG A 63 -13.12 13.27 8.35
C ARG A 63 -13.71 11.86 8.40
N THR A 64 -14.98 11.73 8.80
CA THR A 64 -15.73 10.47 8.79
C THR A 64 -16.37 10.15 7.43
N LEU A 65 -16.25 11.06 6.46
CA LEU A 65 -16.99 11.10 5.17
C LEU A 65 -18.50 11.33 5.30
N GLU A 66 -18.97 11.66 6.51
CA GLU A 66 -20.32 12.16 6.74
C GLU A 66 -20.43 13.60 6.22
N THR A 67 -21.55 13.96 5.59
CA THR A 67 -21.78 15.33 5.17
C THR A 67 -21.95 16.25 6.38
N LYS A 68 -21.50 17.51 6.26
CA LYS A 68 -21.70 18.53 7.29
C LYS A 68 -23.14 19.05 7.32
N ALA A 69 -23.81 19.06 6.17
CA ALA A 69 -25.15 19.62 6.02
C ALA A 69 -26.27 18.65 6.43
N VAL A 70 -26.10 17.35 6.17
CA VAL A 70 -27.12 16.33 6.44
C VAL A 70 -26.50 15.22 7.32
N PRO A 71 -26.78 15.23 8.63
CA PRO A 71 -26.34 14.17 9.54
C PRO A 71 -26.83 12.80 9.06
N GLY A 72 -25.98 11.78 9.16
CA GLY A 72 -26.27 10.42 8.73
C GLY A 72 -26.14 10.16 7.21
N LEU A 73 -25.92 11.19 6.39
CA LEU A 73 -25.60 11.02 4.97
C LEU A 73 -24.07 10.95 4.78
N TYR A 74 -23.60 9.93 4.06
CA TYR A 74 -22.18 9.71 3.77
C TYR A 74 -21.95 9.65 2.27
N LEU A 75 -20.85 10.25 1.79
CA LEU A 75 -20.46 10.23 0.38
C LEU A 75 -19.12 9.52 0.21
N ALA A 76 -18.99 8.68 -0.81
CA ALA A 76 -17.78 7.92 -1.10
C ALA A 76 -17.59 7.68 -2.59
N GLY A 77 -16.35 7.79 -3.06
CA GLY A 77 -15.96 7.48 -4.43
C GLY A 77 -15.96 8.70 -5.35
N GLN A 78 -16.24 8.47 -6.63
CA GLN A 78 -16.15 9.50 -7.66
C GLN A 78 -17.02 10.74 -7.41
N ILE A 79 -18.11 10.57 -6.66
CA ILE A 79 -18.97 11.66 -6.18
C ILE A 79 -18.21 12.71 -5.33
N ASN A 80 -17.06 12.35 -4.78
CA ASN A 80 -16.15 13.21 -4.02
C ASN A 80 -14.96 13.71 -4.87
N GLY A 81 -15.03 13.63 -6.21
CA GLY A 81 -13.97 14.11 -7.09
C GLY A 81 -12.70 13.25 -7.09
N THR A 82 -12.79 11.95 -6.83
CA THR A 82 -11.69 10.98 -7.03
C THR A 82 -11.90 10.15 -8.29
N SER A 83 -10.83 9.74 -8.99
CA SER A 83 -10.98 8.97 -10.25
C SER A 83 -10.50 7.51 -10.21
N GLY A 84 -9.87 7.05 -9.13
CA GLY A 84 -9.31 5.69 -9.05
C GLY A 84 -10.17 4.72 -8.24
N TYR A 85 -10.10 3.44 -8.59
CA TYR A 85 -10.89 2.39 -7.95
C TYR A 85 -10.49 2.20 -6.48
N GLU A 86 -9.19 2.27 -6.19
CA GLU A 86 -8.64 2.13 -4.87
C GLU A 86 -9.06 3.29 -3.97
N GLU A 87 -9.02 4.54 -4.47
CA GLU A 87 -9.50 5.71 -3.76
C GLU A 87 -10.99 5.59 -3.44
N ALA A 88 -11.79 5.13 -4.39
CA ALA A 88 -13.23 4.95 -4.18
C ALA A 88 -13.52 3.82 -3.16
N ALA A 89 -12.82 2.69 -3.25
CA ALA A 89 -12.97 1.58 -2.32
C ALA A 89 -12.59 1.97 -0.89
N ILE A 90 -11.49 2.71 -0.72
CA ILE A 90 -11.06 3.21 0.60
C ILE A 90 -12.13 4.13 1.20
N GLN A 91 -12.66 5.07 0.42
CA GLN A 91 -13.74 5.94 0.88
C GLN A 91 -14.99 5.14 1.25
N GLY A 92 -15.36 4.15 0.45
CA GLY A 92 -16.50 3.27 0.71
C GLY A 92 -16.36 2.51 2.04
N ILE A 93 -15.18 1.95 2.32
CA ILE A 93 -14.90 1.27 3.59
C ILE A 93 -15.04 2.24 4.78
N ILE A 94 -14.48 3.45 4.68
CA ILE A 94 -14.54 4.44 5.77
C ILE A 94 -15.97 4.94 5.99
N ALA A 95 -16.66 5.32 4.91
CA ALA A 95 -18.04 5.81 4.96
C ALA A 95 -18.98 4.73 5.50
N GLY A 96 -18.89 3.50 4.99
CA GLY A 96 -19.70 2.37 5.44
C GLY A 96 -19.46 2.00 6.90
N ALA A 97 -18.19 1.95 7.33
CA ALA A 97 -17.83 1.72 8.73
C ALA A 97 -18.45 2.79 9.64
N ASN A 98 -18.30 4.08 9.28
CA ASN A 98 -18.79 5.18 10.08
C ASN A 98 -20.31 5.28 10.11
N ALA A 99 -21.00 4.97 9.00
CA ALA A 99 -22.46 4.86 8.99
C ALA A 99 -22.94 3.78 9.97
N ALA A 100 -22.32 2.60 9.96
CA ALA A 100 -22.65 1.52 10.87
C ALA A 100 -22.32 1.85 12.34
N LEU A 101 -21.19 2.51 12.61
CA LEU A 101 -20.80 2.94 13.95
C LEU A 101 -21.74 4.01 14.51
N CYS A 102 -22.18 4.96 13.67
CA CYS A 102 -23.14 6.00 14.03
C CYS A 102 -24.48 5.39 14.50
N ILE A 103 -25.04 4.45 13.74
CA ILE A 103 -26.27 3.73 14.11
C ILE A 103 -26.10 2.98 15.44
N LYS A 104 -24.90 2.44 15.70
CA LYS A 104 -24.57 1.72 16.94
C LYS A 104 -24.21 2.63 18.12
N GLY A 105 -24.22 3.95 17.95
CA GLY A 105 -23.80 4.91 18.99
C GLY A 105 -22.35 4.74 19.42
N LYS A 106 -21.47 4.29 18.52
CA LYS A 106 -20.04 4.08 18.77
C LYS A 106 -19.18 5.21 18.20
N ASP A 107 -17.98 5.36 18.74
CA ASP A 107 -16.99 6.30 18.20
C ASP A 107 -16.66 6.00 16.73
N PRO A 108 -16.49 7.04 15.89
CA PRO A 108 -16.21 6.86 14.48
C PRO A 108 -14.77 6.39 14.22
N LEU A 109 -14.61 5.62 13.14
CA LEU A 109 -13.32 5.32 12.54
C LEU A 109 -12.77 6.56 11.83
N VAL A 110 -11.78 7.20 12.47
CA VAL A 110 -10.97 8.26 11.86
C VAL A 110 -9.52 7.80 11.78
N LEU A 111 -8.95 7.85 10.58
CA LEU A 111 -7.55 7.50 10.32
C LEU A 111 -6.73 8.78 10.12
N GLY A 112 -5.67 8.94 10.91
CA GLY A 112 -4.72 10.02 10.70
C GLY A 112 -3.79 9.78 9.51
N ARG A 113 -3.13 10.84 9.02
CA ARG A 113 -2.12 10.75 7.95
C ARG A 113 -0.97 9.77 8.27
N SER A 114 -0.61 9.64 9.54
CA SER A 114 0.42 8.69 10.01
C SER A 114 -0.08 7.25 10.15
N ASP A 115 -1.39 7.03 10.11
CA ASP A 115 -1.98 5.73 10.40
C ASP A 115 -2.09 4.88 9.13
N ALA A 116 -2.50 5.50 8.02
CA ALA A 116 -2.65 4.86 6.71
C ALA A 116 -2.70 5.88 5.57
N TYR A 117 -2.43 5.43 4.35
CA TYR A 117 -2.73 6.18 3.13
C TYR A 117 -4.21 6.55 3.02
N ALA A 118 -5.11 5.76 3.60
CA ALA A 118 -6.53 6.10 3.70
C ALA A 118 -6.77 7.39 4.51
N GLY A 119 -5.99 7.63 5.57
CA GLY A 119 -6.02 8.89 6.31
C GLY A 119 -5.46 10.06 5.52
N VAL A 120 -4.39 9.83 4.73
CA VAL A 120 -3.85 10.84 3.80
C VAL A 120 -4.88 11.20 2.73
N LEU A 121 -5.55 10.21 2.11
CA LEU A 121 -6.60 10.40 1.11
C LEU A 121 -7.72 11.28 1.66
N VAL A 122 -8.32 10.88 2.78
CA VAL A 122 -9.46 11.61 3.34
C VAL A 122 -9.07 13.02 3.78
N ASP A 123 -7.91 13.17 4.42
CA ASP A 123 -7.42 14.49 4.85
C ASP A 123 -7.13 15.40 3.65
N ASP A 124 -6.45 14.90 2.62
CA ASP A 124 -6.18 15.68 1.40
C ASP A 124 -7.48 16.07 0.69
N LEU A 125 -8.45 15.15 0.57
CA LEU A 125 -9.74 15.43 -0.07
C LEU A 125 -10.48 16.60 0.60
N ILE A 126 -10.58 16.59 1.92
CA ILE A 126 -11.37 17.60 2.64
C ILE A 126 -10.62 18.93 2.83
N THR A 127 -9.29 18.94 2.77
CA THR A 127 -8.47 20.13 3.06
C THR A 127 -7.93 20.82 1.81
N LYS A 128 -7.71 20.09 0.73
CA LYS A 128 -7.15 20.63 -0.51
C LYS A 128 -8.27 20.87 -1.52
N SER A 129 -8.17 22.00 -2.22
CA SER A 129 -8.98 22.24 -3.41
C SER A 129 -8.13 21.92 -4.64
N THR A 130 -8.54 20.95 -5.44
CA THR A 130 -7.88 20.61 -6.70
C THR A 130 -8.83 20.86 -7.88
N PRO A 131 -8.38 21.50 -8.97
CA PRO A 131 -9.20 21.67 -10.17
C PRO A 131 -9.37 20.37 -10.96
N GLU A 132 -8.57 19.34 -10.64
CA GLU A 132 -8.59 18.03 -11.26
C GLU A 132 -9.02 16.96 -10.23
N PRO A 133 -9.58 15.82 -10.69
CA PRO A 133 -9.90 14.71 -9.80
C PRO A 133 -8.66 14.22 -9.04
N TYR A 134 -8.81 14.01 -7.73
CA TYR A 134 -7.73 13.59 -6.87
C TYR A 134 -7.27 12.15 -7.21
N ARG A 135 -5.95 11.95 -7.24
CA ARG A 135 -5.28 10.66 -7.42
C ARG A 135 -4.19 10.48 -6.38
N MET A 136 -4.12 9.32 -5.76
CA MET A 136 -3.14 9.03 -4.70
C MET A 136 -1.69 9.06 -5.19
N PHE A 137 -1.46 8.78 -6.47
CA PHE A 137 -0.11 8.82 -7.05
C PHE A 137 0.54 10.21 -6.98
N THR A 138 -0.26 11.28 -7.05
CA THR A 138 0.24 12.67 -6.92
C THR A 138 0.35 13.12 -5.46
N SER A 139 -0.15 12.32 -4.51
CA SER A 139 -0.12 12.63 -3.09
C SER A 139 1.28 12.45 -2.48
N ARG A 140 1.67 13.40 -1.64
CA ARG A 140 2.89 13.30 -0.83
C ARG A 140 2.53 12.76 0.55
N ALA A 141 2.54 11.45 0.72
CA ALA A 141 2.58 10.89 2.07
C ALA A 141 3.96 11.16 2.68
N GLU A 142 4.03 11.95 3.75
CA GLU A 142 5.31 12.28 4.40
C GLU A 142 5.93 11.06 5.11
N HIS A 143 5.10 10.06 5.43
CA HIS A 143 5.46 8.91 6.25
C HIS A 143 5.59 7.60 5.46
N ARG A 144 6.05 7.65 4.20
CA ARG A 144 6.15 6.47 3.30
C ARG A 144 6.84 5.26 3.94
N LEU A 145 7.91 5.52 4.69
CA LEU A 145 8.64 4.46 5.38
C LEU A 145 7.78 3.75 6.41
N VAL A 146 6.89 4.43 7.14
CA VAL A 146 6.02 3.79 8.17
C VAL A 146 4.76 3.19 7.53
N LEU A 147 4.28 3.78 6.44
CA LEU A 147 3.07 3.38 5.72
C LEU A 147 3.35 2.36 4.60
N ARG A 148 3.82 1.17 4.98
CA ARG A 148 4.13 0.08 4.05
C ARG A 148 2.94 -0.85 3.86
N TYR A 149 2.83 -1.50 2.71
CA TYR A 149 1.76 -2.51 2.51
C TYR A 149 1.96 -3.72 3.44
N THR A 150 3.21 -4.14 3.65
CA THR A 150 3.61 -5.30 4.47
C THR A 150 3.28 -5.17 5.96
N ASN A 151 3.03 -3.95 6.46
CA ASN A 151 2.72 -3.70 7.87
C ASN A 151 1.31 -3.14 8.11
N ALA A 152 0.44 -3.18 7.09
CA ALA A 152 -0.93 -2.68 7.19
C ALA A 152 -1.73 -3.42 8.27
N ASN A 153 -1.56 -4.73 8.37
CA ASN A 153 -2.10 -5.58 9.43
C ASN A 153 -1.71 -5.09 10.85
N ARG A 154 -0.44 -4.77 11.08
CA ARG A 154 0.05 -4.24 12.38
C ARG A 154 -0.57 -2.89 12.71
N ARG A 155 -0.73 -2.02 11.71
CA ARG A 155 -1.25 -0.66 11.89
C ARG A 155 -2.77 -0.61 12.06
N LEU A 156 -3.50 -1.45 11.32
CA LEU A 156 -4.95 -1.31 11.16
C LEU A 156 -5.76 -2.50 11.70
N GLY A 157 -5.13 -3.64 11.99
CA GLY A 157 -5.84 -4.86 12.38
C GLY A 157 -6.71 -4.69 13.62
N VAL A 158 -6.20 -4.03 14.66
CA VAL A 158 -6.96 -3.77 15.91
C VAL A 158 -8.16 -2.87 15.63
N LYS A 159 -7.94 -1.73 14.94
CA LYS A 159 -9.02 -0.81 14.55
C LYS A 159 -10.09 -1.51 13.70
N ALA A 160 -9.68 -2.35 12.76
CA ALA A 160 -10.60 -3.10 11.90
C ALA A 160 -11.47 -4.08 12.70
N LEU A 161 -10.89 -4.78 13.68
CA LEU A 161 -11.64 -5.68 14.57
C LEU A 161 -12.61 -4.90 15.46
N GLU A 162 -12.16 -3.80 16.07
CA GLU A 162 -12.97 -2.94 16.95
C GLU A 162 -14.16 -2.31 16.21
N CYS A 163 -13.97 -1.93 14.95
CA CYS A 163 -15.01 -1.40 14.08
C CYS A 163 -15.93 -2.49 13.49
N GLY A 164 -15.60 -3.77 13.68
CA GLY A 164 -16.36 -4.90 13.12
C GLY A 164 -16.19 -5.07 11.60
N LEU A 165 -15.12 -4.53 11.02
CA LEU A 165 -14.77 -4.72 9.60
C LEU A 165 -14.15 -6.10 9.33
N ILE A 166 -13.56 -6.70 10.35
CA ILE A 166 -13.05 -8.07 10.33
C ILE A 166 -13.50 -8.81 11.58
N ASP A 167 -13.57 -10.14 11.50
CA ASP A 167 -13.89 -11.00 12.63
C ASP A 167 -12.63 -11.46 13.39
N LYS A 168 -12.83 -12.13 14.53
CA LYS A 168 -11.72 -12.67 15.35
C LYS A 168 -10.87 -13.71 14.59
N PRO A 169 -11.45 -14.66 13.81
CA PRO A 169 -10.68 -15.55 12.95
C PRO A 169 -9.73 -14.83 12.01
N MET A 170 -10.22 -13.84 11.24
CA MET A 170 -9.40 -13.05 10.33
C MET A 170 -8.32 -12.27 11.08
N PHE A 171 -8.68 -11.62 12.19
CA PHE A 171 -7.70 -10.93 13.03
C PHE A 171 -6.59 -11.86 13.52
N SER A 172 -6.92 -13.09 13.93
CA SER A 172 -5.93 -14.09 14.34
C SER A 172 -4.95 -14.45 13.22
N ILE A 173 -5.45 -14.60 11.99
CA ILE A 173 -4.60 -14.85 10.80
C ILE A 173 -3.63 -13.69 10.58
N LEU A 174 -4.14 -12.45 10.60
CA LEU A 174 -3.32 -11.25 10.41
C LEU A 174 -2.29 -11.08 11.55
N ASN A 175 -2.69 -11.35 12.79
CA ASN A 175 -1.81 -11.25 13.95
C ASN A 175 -0.70 -12.31 13.94
N LYS A 176 -0.94 -13.51 13.38
CA LYS A 176 0.13 -14.51 13.16
C LYS A 176 1.25 -13.98 12.29
N GLN A 177 0.95 -13.16 11.28
CA GLN A 177 1.96 -12.51 10.44
C GLN A 177 2.79 -11.52 11.24
N VAL A 178 2.13 -10.66 12.04
CA VAL A 178 2.77 -9.68 12.94
C VAL A 178 3.72 -10.39 13.92
N THR A 179 3.25 -11.44 14.60
CA THR A 179 4.04 -12.25 15.53
C THR A 179 5.19 -12.95 14.82
N ALA A 180 4.98 -13.46 13.60
CA ALA A 180 6.05 -14.10 12.82
C ALA A 180 7.14 -13.08 12.43
N THR A 181 6.78 -11.86 12.05
CA THR A 181 7.73 -10.77 11.82
C THR A 181 8.51 -10.43 13.10
N ASP A 182 7.83 -10.31 14.24
CA ASP A 182 8.48 -9.99 15.52
C ASP A 182 9.42 -11.10 15.97
N LYS A 183 9.01 -12.36 15.81
CA LYS A 183 9.87 -13.53 16.04
C LYS A 183 11.09 -13.50 15.12
N ALA A 184 10.89 -13.22 13.84
CA ALA A 184 11.99 -13.18 12.89
C ALA A 184 13.00 -12.06 13.22
N LEU A 185 12.50 -10.89 13.60
CA LEU A 185 13.32 -9.78 14.09
C LEU A 185 14.08 -10.17 15.37
N PHE A 186 13.42 -10.87 16.30
CA PHE A 186 14.05 -11.33 17.54
C PHE A 186 15.16 -12.35 17.28
N GLU A 187 14.89 -13.39 16.49
CA GLU A 187 15.84 -14.45 16.13
C GLU A 187 17.07 -13.89 15.39
N SER A 188 16.89 -12.80 14.62
CA SER A 188 18.02 -12.10 13.98
C SER A 188 19.04 -11.47 14.95
N ASN A 189 18.74 -11.39 16.26
CA ASN A 189 19.71 -10.95 17.27
C ASN A 189 20.78 -11.99 17.58
N VAL A 190 20.60 -13.24 17.16
CA VAL A 190 21.58 -14.30 17.40
C VAL A 190 22.93 -13.93 16.78
N SER A 191 23.99 -14.18 17.54
CA SER A 191 25.35 -13.90 17.09
C SER A 191 25.93 -15.08 16.34
N VAL A 192 26.25 -14.85 15.06
CA VAL A 192 26.79 -15.84 14.13
C VAL A 192 28.31 -15.79 14.08
N LYS A 193 28.94 -16.95 13.89
CA LYS A 193 30.39 -17.12 13.78
C LYS A 193 30.85 -17.05 12.31
N PRO A 194 32.11 -16.66 12.03
CA PRO A 194 32.67 -16.61 10.68
C PRO A 194 32.43 -17.88 9.84
N ASN A 195 32.62 -19.06 10.43
CA ASN A 195 32.44 -20.35 9.75
C ASN A 195 30.98 -20.63 9.33
N GLN A 196 29.99 -20.00 9.96
CA GLN A 196 28.57 -20.17 9.63
C GLN A 196 28.14 -19.30 8.44
N VAL A 197 28.75 -18.13 8.26
CA VAL A 197 28.24 -17.11 7.33
C VAL A 197 29.20 -16.69 6.23
N ASN A 198 30.52 -16.80 6.43
CA ASN A 198 31.50 -16.24 5.46
C ASN A 198 31.38 -16.86 4.07
N LYS A 199 31.04 -18.15 3.96
CA LYS A 199 30.80 -18.80 2.65
C LYS A 199 29.63 -18.13 1.89
N LYS A 200 28.57 -17.78 2.60
CA LYS A 200 27.40 -17.06 2.02
C LYS A 200 27.76 -15.62 1.70
N LEU A 201 28.46 -14.92 2.60
CA LEU A 201 28.91 -13.55 2.37
C LEU A 201 29.76 -13.43 1.10
N LEU A 202 30.72 -14.33 0.90
CA LEU A 202 31.58 -14.33 -0.28
C LEU A 202 30.80 -14.63 -1.58
N ARG A 203 29.80 -15.52 -1.53
CA ARG A 203 28.94 -15.83 -2.69
C ARG A 203 28.19 -14.59 -3.20
N TYR A 204 27.82 -13.68 -2.31
CA TYR A 204 27.14 -12.43 -2.64
C TYR A 204 28.10 -11.24 -2.84
N GLY A 205 29.42 -11.48 -2.93
CA GLY A 205 30.42 -10.43 -3.08
C GLY A 205 30.66 -9.56 -1.84
N GLY A 206 30.15 -9.99 -0.68
CA GLY A 206 30.26 -9.27 0.58
C GLY A 206 31.55 -9.54 1.36
N ILE A 207 31.84 -8.66 2.33
CA ILE A 207 33.07 -8.72 3.15
C ILE A 207 32.91 -9.77 4.28
N PRO A 208 33.82 -10.76 4.42
CA PRO A 208 33.74 -11.74 5.50
C PRO A 208 33.90 -11.10 6.88
N ILE A 209 33.30 -11.70 7.91
CA ILE A 209 33.49 -11.28 9.29
C ILE A 209 34.67 -12.02 9.94
N LYS A 210 35.37 -11.32 10.84
CA LYS A 210 36.51 -11.86 11.60
C LYS A 210 36.12 -12.37 12.99
N GLN A 211 35.03 -11.85 13.56
CA GLN A 211 34.57 -12.17 14.92
C GLN A 211 33.07 -12.44 14.95
N LYS A 212 32.62 -13.07 16.04
CA LYS A 212 31.21 -13.34 16.32
C LYS A 212 30.40 -12.03 16.27
N THR A 213 29.38 -11.98 15.42
CA THR A 213 28.62 -10.75 15.11
C THR A 213 27.12 -11.06 15.09
N PRO A 214 26.24 -10.20 15.63
CA PRO A 214 24.78 -10.37 15.49
C PRO A 214 24.34 -10.44 14.02
N LEU A 215 23.49 -11.40 13.67
CA LEU A 215 23.00 -11.59 12.29
C LEU A 215 22.35 -10.32 11.74
N LYS A 216 21.54 -9.62 12.55
CA LYS A 216 20.94 -8.32 12.19
C LYS A 216 21.94 -7.26 11.74
N THR A 217 23.19 -7.31 12.20
CA THR A 217 24.24 -6.36 11.80
C THR A 217 24.71 -6.66 10.38
N LEU A 218 24.78 -7.95 10.02
CA LEU A 218 25.09 -8.37 8.65
C LEU A 218 23.94 -8.02 7.71
N LEU A 219 22.70 -8.28 8.11
CA LEU A 219 21.50 -8.01 7.33
C LEU A 219 21.26 -6.52 7.02
N LYS A 220 22.01 -5.60 7.63
CA LYS A 220 22.03 -4.19 7.18
C LYS A 220 22.70 -3.98 5.83
N ARG A 221 23.50 -4.95 5.37
CA ARG A 221 24.15 -4.90 4.07
C ARG A 221 23.11 -5.16 2.97
N PRO A 222 23.06 -4.33 1.91
CA PRO A 222 21.98 -4.37 0.92
C PRO A 222 21.89 -5.69 0.17
N GLU A 223 23.03 -6.35 -0.07
CA GLU A 223 23.15 -7.61 -0.80
C GLU A 223 22.64 -8.85 -0.05
N LEU A 224 22.35 -8.73 1.25
CA LEU A 224 21.94 -9.84 2.10
C LEU A 224 20.45 -9.76 2.41
N LEU A 225 19.75 -10.90 2.34
CA LEU A 225 18.35 -11.03 2.72
C LEU A 225 18.22 -11.98 3.91
N LEU A 226 17.19 -11.77 4.73
CA LEU A 226 16.87 -12.65 5.85
C LEU A 226 16.66 -14.10 5.39
N ALA A 227 16.05 -14.25 4.22
CA ALA A 227 15.80 -15.54 3.57
C ALA A 227 17.09 -16.36 3.37
N ASP A 228 18.25 -15.72 3.20
CA ASP A 228 19.53 -16.40 2.98
C ASP A 228 20.07 -17.10 4.24
N PHE A 229 19.56 -16.76 5.43
CA PHE A 229 20.06 -17.22 6.73
C PHE A 229 19.04 -18.06 7.51
N MET A 230 17.98 -18.52 6.85
CA MET A 230 16.91 -19.34 7.44
C MET A 230 17.41 -20.63 8.09
N ASP A 231 18.45 -21.24 7.52
CA ASP A 231 19.12 -22.47 8.00
C ASP A 231 19.99 -22.27 9.26
N ILE A 232 20.30 -21.02 9.63
CA ILE A 232 21.24 -20.72 10.72
C ILE A 232 20.51 -20.24 11.97
N ALA A 233 19.46 -19.43 11.81
CA ALA A 233 18.89 -18.67 12.92
C ALA A 233 17.39 -18.89 13.15
N PHE A 234 16.67 -19.61 12.29
CA PHE A 234 15.20 -19.63 12.31
C PHE A 234 14.62 -21.03 12.50
N SER A 235 13.63 -21.15 13.39
CA SER A 235 13.13 -22.44 13.88
C SER A 235 11.97 -23.08 13.08
N ASN A 236 11.36 -22.39 12.11
CA ASN A 236 10.25 -22.82 11.20
C ASN A 236 8.94 -23.39 11.86
N PRO A 237 7.73 -23.17 11.28
CA PRO A 237 7.41 -22.27 10.18
C PRO A 237 6.89 -20.92 10.68
N LEU A 238 7.54 -19.88 10.17
CA LEU A 238 6.87 -18.61 9.86
C LEU A 238 5.63 -18.94 9.00
N VAL A 239 4.57 -18.13 9.09
CA VAL A 239 3.32 -18.25 8.30
C VAL A 239 3.54 -18.82 6.90
N THR A 240 2.64 -19.68 6.43
CA THR A 240 2.75 -20.32 5.11
C THR A 240 2.57 -19.30 3.98
N LYS A 241 2.86 -19.72 2.74
CA LYS A 241 2.50 -18.93 1.55
C LYS A 241 0.99 -18.61 1.56
N PRO A 242 0.58 -17.41 1.13
CA PRO A 242 1.41 -16.35 0.51
C PRO A 242 2.15 -15.43 1.51
N TYR A 243 1.83 -15.46 2.80
CA TYR A 243 2.31 -14.47 3.77
C TYR A 243 3.77 -14.64 4.22
N LYS A 244 4.38 -15.80 3.96
CA LYS A 244 5.78 -16.07 4.29
C LYS A 244 6.71 -14.98 3.76
N ASP A 245 6.54 -14.63 2.48
CA ASP A 245 7.43 -13.74 1.78
C ASP A 245 7.26 -12.29 2.27
N GLU A 246 6.03 -11.88 2.58
CA GLU A 246 5.72 -10.58 3.19
C GLU A 246 6.33 -10.44 4.59
N VAL A 247 6.27 -11.50 5.42
CA VAL A 247 6.85 -11.50 6.77
C VAL A 247 8.37 -11.33 6.71
N LEU A 248 9.04 -12.06 5.82
CA LEU A 248 10.49 -11.97 5.65
C LEU A 248 10.89 -10.58 5.12
N LEU A 249 10.16 -10.07 4.13
CA LEU A 249 10.38 -8.73 3.58
C LEU A 249 10.20 -7.64 4.63
N GLU A 250 9.16 -7.74 5.47
CA GLU A 250 8.93 -6.79 6.56
C GLU A 250 10.04 -6.84 7.61
N ALA A 251 10.48 -8.05 8.01
CA ALA A 251 11.57 -8.21 8.95
C ALA A 251 12.89 -7.63 8.41
N ASP A 252 13.22 -7.91 7.14
CA ASP A 252 14.37 -7.29 6.45
C ASP A 252 14.27 -5.76 6.45
N THR A 253 13.08 -5.24 6.14
CA THR A 253 12.82 -3.79 6.11
C THR A 253 13.02 -3.17 7.49
N LEU A 254 12.50 -3.79 8.55
CA LEU A 254 12.68 -3.33 9.93
C LEU A 254 14.15 -3.31 10.33
N ILE A 255 14.94 -4.30 9.93
CA ILE A 255 16.38 -4.38 10.24
C ILE A 255 17.15 -3.28 9.49
N LYS A 256 17.04 -3.27 8.16
CA LYS A 256 17.79 -2.37 7.25
C LYS A 256 17.45 -0.90 7.50
N TYR A 257 16.17 -0.59 7.70
CA TYR A 257 15.69 0.78 7.83
C TYR A 257 15.38 1.20 9.28
N SER A 258 15.76 0.40 10.29
CA SER A 258 15.50 0.67 11.72
C SER A 258 15.86 2.09 12.19
N GLY A 259 16.92 2.70 11.64
CA GLY A 259 17.32 4.08 11.97
C GLY A 259 16.35 5.12 11.41
N TYR A 260 15.97 4.97 10.14
CA TYR A 260 15.05 5.88 9.45
C TYR A 260 13.61 5.76 9.97
N ILE A 261 13.17 4.53 10.25
CA ILE A 261 11.85 4.27 10.86
C ILE A 261 11.76 4.97 12.23
N ARG A 262 12.74 4.76 13.11
CA ARG A 262 12.77 5.43 14.43
C ARG A 262 12.79 6.95 14.34
N ARG A 263 13.48 7.52 13.35
CA ARG A 263 13.46 8.98 13.11
C ARG A 263 12.07 9.46 12.72
N THR A 264 11.40 8.73 11.83
CA THR A 264 10.05 9.05 11.35
C THR A 264 9.03 8.92 12.48
N ASP A 265 9.11 7.86 13.29
CA ASP A 265 8.22 7.67 14.45
C ASP A 265 8.36 8.79 15.49
N LYS A 266 9.59 9.27 15.73
CA LYS A 266 9.82 10.43 16.61
C LYS A 266 9.16 11.71 16.07
N GLN A 267 9.23 11.94 14.75
CA GLN A 267 8.57 13.09 14.12
C GLN A 267 7.05 12.98 14.23
N ILE A 268 6.48 11.80 13.96
CA ILE A 268 5.03 11.55 14.10
C ILE A 268 4.58 11.83 15.54
N LYS A 269 5.32 11.33 16.54
CA LYS A 269 4.99 11.57 17.96
C LYS A 269 4.97 13.06 18.31
N LYS A 270 5.91 13.85 17.77
CA LYS A 270 5.98 15.30 18.01
C LYS A 270 4.83 16.08 17.36
N ILE A 271 4.26 15.58 16.26
CA ILE A 271 3.11 16.20 15.59
C ILE A 271 1.80 15.85 16.30
N LYS A 272 1.73 14.66 16.94
CA LYS A 272 0.55 14.19 17.68
C LYS A 272 0.45 14.76 19.11
N SER A 273 1.56 15.24 19.68
CA SER A 273 1.62 15.92 20.98
C SER A 273 1.31 17.40 20.85
#